data_AF-A0AB38BCN4-F1
#
_entry.id   AF-A0AB38BCN4-F1
#
_cell.length_a   1.000
_cell.length_b   1.000
_cell.length_c   1.000
_cell.angle_alpha   90.00
_cell.angle_beta   90.00
_cell.angle_gamma   90.00
#
_symmetry.space_group_name_H-M   'P 1'
#
loop_
_entity.id
_entity.type
_entity.pdbx_description
1 polymer ?
#
loop_
_entity_poly.entity_id
_entity_poly.type
_entity_poly.pdbx_seq_one_letter_code
_entity_poly.pdbx_strand_id
1 'polypeptide(L)'
;MKTRSASHSAYRTSVTTRIGAAAWIVAVVQFLVVQLVVEAGWRTPYSWAENNISDLGNISCRIWDDSRPRYVCSPLHDVMNAGFAVHGVLLFVGILLAGSCWGRGGISVSSRILLVISAGGWVLVGVVPADVDENLHVVGALLIMGLGNLGLLLTGFSPRGSLFGGLRSVTLSIAVVTVFAAWMFFGQHDPGIGMGSLERIAACALDAWTLVMALAILRARRPDTAGKMTTLRSDRAGARSDDALLGPSTQRQGDGRPLFEKRVSVTPSRARWASRADSSSAASSPAAAAAQRVVLPCLR
;
A
#
# COMPACT_ATOMS: atom_id res chain seq x y z
N MET A 1 -14.53 18.63 -36.80
CA MET A 1 -13.86 18.32 -35.50
C MET A 1 -14.62 17.17 -34.84
N LYS A 2 -14.10 15.92 -34.89
CA LYS A 2 -14.73 14.77 -34.22
C LYS A 2 -14.36 14.79 -32.75
N THR A 3 -15.30 15.13 -31.88
CA THR A 3 -15.20 14.93 -30.44
C THR A 3 -15.04 13.43 -30.16
N ARG A 4 -13.81 13.01 -29.82
CA ARG A 4 -13.58 11.67 -29.25
C ARG A 4 -14.27 11.66 -27.89
N SER A 5 -15.46 11.08 -27.84
CA SER A 5 -16.07 10.62 -26.58
C SER A 5 -15.04 9.74 -25.90
N ALA A 6 -14.49 10.21 -24.76
CA ALA A 6 -13.57 9.44 -23.97
C ALA A 6 -14.34 8.22 -23.45
N SER A 7 -14.15 7.08 -24.11
CA SER A 7 -14.63 5.81 -23.58
C SER A 7 -13.89 5.59 -22.26
N HIS A 8 -14.58 5.88 -21.15
CA HIS A 8 -14.13 5.46 -19.83
C HIS A 8 -14.03 3.93 -19.90
N SER A 9 -12.81 3.43 -20.11
CA SER A 9 -12.49 2.00 -20.04
C SER A 9 -13.05 1.51 -18.72
N ALA A 10 -14.11 0.72 -18.79
CA ALA A 10 -14.82 0.24 -17.61
C ALA A 10 -13.93 -0.80 -16.92
N TYR A 11 -13.05 -0.34 -16.04
CA TYR A 11 -12.23 -1.20 -15.20
C TYR A 11 -13.15 -2.12 -14.39
N ARG A 12 -12.80 -3.41 -14.30
CA ARG A 12 -13.57 -4.40 -13.53
C ARG A 12 -12.87 -4.68 -12.20
N THR A 13 -13.56 -4.52 -11.07
CA THR A 13 -13.00 -4.74 -9.72
C THR A 13 -13.52 -5.99 -9.04
N SER A 14 -12.62 -6.85 -8.57
CA SER A 14 -12.98 -8.05 -7.82
C SER A 14 -13.64 -7.73 -6.46
N VAL A 15 -14.29 -8.72 -5.85
CA VAL A 15 -14.82 -8.59 -4.48
C VAL A 15 -13.70 -8.26 -3.49
N THR A 16 -12.55 -8.93 -3.60
CA THR A 16 -11.36 -8.68 -2.78
C THR A 16 -10.93 -7.20 -2.85
N THR A 17 -10.86 -6.64 -4.07
CA THR A 17 -10.51 -5.23 -4.27
C THR A 17 -11.52 -4.29 -3.61
N ARG A 18 -12.82 -4.63 -3.66
CA ARG A 18 -13.88 -3.83 -3.01
C ARG A 18 -13.83 -3.90 -1.49
N ILE A 19 -13.46 -5.05 -0.91
CA ILE A 19 -13.19 -5.16 0.53
C ILE A 19 -12.00 -4.27 0.91
N GLY A 20 -10.95 -4.26 0.09
CA GLY A 20 -9.82 -3.33 0.28
C GLY A 20 -10.23 -1.86 0.27
N ALA A 21 -11.09 -1.46 -0.68
CA ALA A 21 -11.64 -0.10 -0.72
C ALA A 21 -12.51 0.22 0.50
N ALA A 22 -13.31 -0.74 0.99
CA ALA A 22 -14.08 -0.56 2.21
C ALA A 22 -13.16 -0.38 3.43
N ALA A 23 -12.11 -1.19 3.56
CA ALA A 23 -11.12 -1.04 4.63
C ALA A 23 -10.47 0.35 4.62
N TRP A 24 -10.12 0.87 3.45
CA TRP A 24 -9.61 2.24 3.29
C TRP A 24 -10.61 3.32 3.69
N ILE A 25 -11.88 3.20 3.29
CA ILE A 25 -12.92 4.16 3.71
C ILE A 25 -13.06 4.13 5.24
N VAL A 26 -13.11 2.95 5.84
CA VAL A 26 -13.18 2.80 7.30
C VAL A 26 -11.93 3.41 7.95
N ALA A 27 -10.73 3.17 7.42
CA ALA A 27 -9.47 3.70 7.94
C ALA A 27 -9.48 5.24 8.02
N VAL A 28 -9.92 5.89 6.95
CA VAL A 28 -9.97 7.36 6.85
C VAL A 28 -11.08 7.92 7.74
N VAL A 29 -12.30 7.37 7.65
CA VAL A 29 -13.45 7.88 8.41
C VAL A 29 -13.22 7.72 9.90
N GLN A 30 -12.76 6.55 10.35
CA GLN A 30 -12.50 6.33 11.78
C GLN A 30 -11.40 7.26 12.30
N PHE A 31 -10.34 7.48 11.52
CA PHE A 31 -9.25 8.36 11.92
C PHE A 31 -9.70 9.81 12.08
N LEU A 32 -10.50 10.32 11.15
CA LEU A 32 -11.07 11.66 11.24
C LEU A 32 -12.04 11.82 12.42
N VAL A 33 -12.91 10.83 12.63
CA VAL A 33 -13.86 10.84 13.75
C VAL A 33 -13.12 10.80 15.09
N VAL A 34 -12.12 9.92 15.23
CA VAL A 34 -11.30 9.81 16.45
C VAL A 34 -10.59 11.13 16.74
N GLN A 35 -9.97 11.77 15.75
CA GLN A 35 -9.33 13.08 15.94
C GLN A 35 -10.30 14.12 16.50
N LEU A 36 -11.48 14.26 15.88
CA LEU A 36 -12.49 15.21 16.31
C LEU A 36 -13.02 14.92 17.72
N VAL A 37 -13.19 13.64 18.08
CA VAL A 37 -13.65 13.22 19.41
C VAL A 37 -12.59 13.52 20.47
N VAL A 38 -11.32 13.21 20.20
CA VAL A 38 -10.21 13.44 21.14
C VAL A 38 -9.99 14.93 21.32
N GLU A 39 -10.04 15.71 20.23
CA GLU A 39 -9.98 17.16 20.26
C GLU A 39 -11.14 17.78 21.06
N ALA A 40 -12.37 17.30 20.88
CA ALA A 40 -13.52 17.78 21.66
C ALA A 40 -13.37 17.51 23.17
N GLY A 41 -12.52 16.55 23.56
CA GLY A 41 -12.16 16.28 24.95
C GLY A 41 -11.08 17.21 25.52
N TRP A 42 -10.43 18.03 24.68
CA TRP A 42 -9.35 18.92 25.09
C TRP A 42 -9.88 20.08 25.95
N ARG A 43 -9.23 20.35 27.09
CA ARG A 43 -9.72 21.34 28.08
C ARG A 43 -9.02 22.68 28.02
N THR A 44 -7.88 22.75 27.33
CA THR A 44 -7.15 23.98 27.02
C THR A 44 -7.39 24.35 25.55
N PRO A 45 -7.14 25.60 25.15
CA PRO A 45 -7.28 26.01 23.75
C PRO A 45 -6.48 25.09 22.82
N TYR A 46 -7.17 24.45 21.88
CA TYR A 46 -6.57 23.65 20.81
C TYR A 46 -6.61 24.45 19.51
N SER A 47 -5.50 24.45 18.77
CA SER A 47 -5.37 25.10 17.48
C SER A 47 -4.98 24.08 16.42
N TRP A 48 -5.78 23.96 15.37
CA TRP A 48 -5.44 23.10 14.22
C TRP A 48 -4.17 23.57 13.49
N ALA A 49 -3.88 24.86 13.56
CA ALA A 49 -2.69 25.43 12.95
C ALA A 49 -1.44 25.11 13.78
N GLU A 50 -1.50 25.25 15.11
CA GLU A 50 -0.31 25.17 15.97
C GLU A 50 -0.10 23.79 16.60
N ASN A 51 -1.17 23.10 16.96
CA ASN A 51 -1.09 21.79 17.57
C ASN A 51 -0.94 20.71 16.51
N ASN A 52 0.03 19.85 16.75
CA ASN A 52 0.26 18.69 15.93
C ASN A 52 -0.87 17.66 16.14
N ILE A 53 -1.17 16.86 15.12
CA ILE A 53 -1.99 15.65 15.25
C ILE A 53 -1.37 14.74 16.30
N SER A 54 -0.04 14.60 16.31
CA SER A 54 0.68 13.79 17.30
C SER A 54 0.46 14.25 18.75
N ASP A 55 0.13 15.53 18.98
CA ASP A 55 -0.21 16.03 20.33
C ASP A 55 -1.46 15.36 20.89
N LEU A 56 -2.42 14.95 20.04
CA LEU A 56 -3.61 14.21 20.45
C LEU A 56 -3.25 12.86 21.08
N GLY A 57 -2.07 12.31 20.80
CA GLY A 57 -1.57 11.05 21.33
C GLY A 57 -0.71 11.16 22.58
N ASN A 58 -0.35 12.38 23.02
CA ASN A 58 0.52 12.56 24.18
C ASN A 58 -0.16 12.12 25.48
N ILE A 59 0.55 11.33 26.30
CA ILE A 59 -0.01 10.71 27.50
C ILE A 59 0.13 11.58 28.75
N SER A 60 1.06 12.53 28.73
CA SER A 60 1.33 13.44 29.85
C SER A 60 0.78 14.83 29.58
N CYS A 61 0.34 15.51 30.64
CA CYS A 61 -0.03 16.93 30.57
C CYS A 61 1.16 17.79 30.98
N ARG A 62 1.85 18.42 30.01
CA ARG A 62 3.07 19.21 30.25
C ARG A 62 3.35 20.20 29.11
N ILE A 63 4.33 21.07 29.29
CA ILE A 63 4.95 21.77 28.16
C ILE A 63 5.71 20.71 27.34
N TRP A 64 5.35 20.60 26.07
CA TRP A 64 5.87 19.64 25.12
C TRP A 64 6.55 20.37 23.95
N ASP A 65 7.50 19.67 23.31
CA ASP A 65 8.32 20.13 22.19
C ASP A 65 9.34 21.21 22.61
N ASP A 66 10.61 20.83 22.71
CA ASP A 66 11.70 21.74 23.12
C ASP A 66 11.94 22.85 22.08
N SER A 67 11.67 22.58 20.80
CA SER A 67 11.86 23.53 19.71
C SER A 67 10.74 24.56 19.62
N ARG A 68 9.51 24.14 19.97
CA ARG A 68 8.29 24.95 19.93
C ARG A 68 7.42 24.65 21.16
N PRO A 69 7.82 25.18 22.34
CA PRO A 69 7.20 24.84 23.61
C PRO A 69 5.75 25.26 23.63
N ARG A 70 4.86 24.28 23.84
CA ARG A 70 3.41 24.49 23.99
C ARG A 70 2.85 23.55 25.05
N TYR A 71 1.81 23.96 25.74
CA TYR A 71 1.14 23.09 26.70
C TYR A 71 0.27 22.06 25.96
N VAL A 72 0.57 20.77 26.16
CA VAL A 72 -0.17 19.64 25.58
C VAL A 72 -0.75 18.81 26.71
N CYS A 73 -2.03 18.47 26.59
CA CYS A 73 -2.74 17.61 27.53
C CYS A 73 -3.93 16.97 26.82
N SER A 74 -3.78 15.70 26.40
CA SER A 74 -4.82 14.96 25.68
C SER A 74 -5.48 13.94 26.63
N PRO A 75 -6.71 14.21 27.13
CA PRO A 75 -7.36 13.30 28.09
C PRO A 75 -7.80 11.97 27.47
N LEU A 76 -7.98 11.93 26.15
CA LEU A 76 -8.42 10.75 25.40
C LEU A 76 -7.30 10.19 24.50
N HIS A 77 -6.03 10.35 24.92
CA HIS A 77 -4.87 9.88 24.16
C HIS A 77 -4.93 8.39 23.81
N ASP A 78 -5.47 7.54 24.69
CA ASP A 78 -5.65 6.11 24.42
C ASP A 78 -6.51 5.86 23.17
N VAL A 79 -7.59 6.65 23.00
CA VAL A 79 -8.47 6.56 21.84
C VAL A 79 -7.74 7.01 20.58
N MET A 80 -6.94 8.08 20.68
CA MET A 80 -6.13 8.57 19.56
C MET A 80 -5.09 7.54 19.12
N ASN A 81 -4.33 7.02 20.07
CA ASN A 81 -3.24 6.07 19.87
C ASN A 81 -3.75 4.74 19.30
N ALA A 82 -4.87 4.23 19.82
CA ALA A 82 -5.58 3.11 19.23
C ALA A 82 -6.08 3.42 17.80
N GLY A 83 -6.60 4.63 17.58
CA GLY A 83 -7.04 5.12 16.28
C GLY A 83 -5.93 5.15 15.23
N PHE A 84 -4.71 5.59 15.60
CA PHE A 84 -3.52 5.51 14.75
C PHE A 84 -3.18 4.07 14.37
N ALA A 85 -3.14 3.17 15.35
CA ALA A 85 -2.81 1.76 15.11
C ALA A 85 -3.86 1.06 14.22
N VAL A 86 -5.15 1.27 14.50
CA VAL A 86 -6.25 0.75 13.68
C VAL A 86 -6.20 1.32 12.27
N HIS A 87 -5.90 2.61 12.11
CA HIS A 87 -5.71 3.24 10.81
C HIS A 87 -4.61 2.53 10.01
N GLY A 88 -3.43 2.33 10.60
CA GLY A 88 -2.31 1.65 9.95
C GLY A 88 -2.67 0.22 9.52
N VAL A 89 -3.32 -0.56 10.38
CA VAL A 89 -3.75 -1.93 10.04
C VAL A 89 -4.75 -1.94 8.88
N LEU A 90 -5.75 -1.06 8.89
CA LEU A 90 -6.75 -0.99 7.82
C LEU A 90 -6.15 -0.49 6.51
N LEU A 91 -5.21 0.47 6.56
CA LEU A 91 -4.46 0.96 5.42
C LEU A 91 -3.66 -0.18 4.77
N PHE A 92 -2.93 -0.96 5.58
CA PHE A 92 -2.20 -2.15 5.16
C PHE A 92 -3.11 -3.17 4.46
N VAL A 93 -4.23 -3.53 5.09
CA VAL A 93 -5.21 -4.46 4.52
C VAL A 93 -5.69 -3.94 3.17
N GLY A 94 -6.05 -2.67 3.05
CA GLY A 94 -6.50 -2.12 1.78
C GLY A 94 -5.41 -2.14 0.70
N ILE A 95 -4.13 -1.88 1.03
CA ILE A 95 -3.01 -1.96 0.06
C ILE A 95 -2.80 -3.38 -0.46
N LEU A 96 -2.95 -4.39 0.40
CA LEU A 96 -2.87 -5.79 -0.02
C LEU A 96 -4.02 -6.16 -0.94
N LEU A 97 -5.25 -5.87 -0.52
CA LEU A 97 -6.47 -6.29 -1.22
C LEU A 97 -6.75 -5.51 -2.51
N ALA A 98 -6.33 -4.24 -2.59
CA ALA A 98 -6.47 -3.39 -3.77
C ALA A 98 -5.25 -3.44 -4.70
N GLY A 99 -4.25 -4.30 -4.45
CA GLY A 99 -2.96 -4.30 -5.15
C GLY A 99 -3.05 -4.42 -6.68
N SER A 100 -4.08 -5.09 -7.21
CA SER A 100 -4.32 -5.22 -8.66
C SER A 100 -4.58 -3.87 -9.36
N CYS A 101 -4.98 -2.84 -8.62
CA CYS A 101 -5.32 -1.51 -9.15
C CYS A 101 -4.11 -0.69 -9.59
N TRP A 102 -2.91 -1.00 -9.09
CA TRP A 102 -1.66 -0.37 -9.53
C TRP A 102 -1.19 -0.86 -10.90
N GLY A 103 -1.63 -2.04 -11.36
CA GLY A 103 -1.06 -2.72 -12.52
C GLY A 103 0.21 -3.50 -12.18
N ARG A 104 0.94 -3.94 -13.21
CA ARG A 104 2.16 -4.75 -13.08
C ARG A 104 3.40 -3.89 -13.36
N GLY A 105 4.51 -4.19 -12.69
CA GLY A 105 5.81 -3.55 -12.94
C GLY A 105 6.52 -3.12 -11.66
N GLY A 106 7.79 -2.73 -11.79
CA GLY A 106 8.62 -2.32 -10.65
C GLY A 106 8.04 -1.13 -9.89
N ILE A 107 7.58 -0.08 -10.59
CA ILE A 107 6.94 1.10 -9.98
C ILE A 107 5.74 0.70 -9.11
N SER A 108 4.84 -0.13 -9.66
CA SER A 108 3.66 -0.61 -8.94
C SER A 108 4.01 -1.39 -7.66
N VAL A 109 5.09 -2.19 -7.70
CA VAL A 109 5.57 -2.94 -6.53
C VAL A 109 6.20 -1.99 -5.51
N SER A 110 7.11 -1.11 -5.94
CA SER A 110 7.78 -0.16 -5.06
C SER A 110 6.81 0.79 -4.37
N SER A 111 5.81 1.33 -5.09
CA SER A 111 4.73 2.13 -4.52
C SER A 111 4.03 1.40 -3.37
N ARG A 112 3.64 0.15 -3.59
CA ARG A 112 2.93 -0.65 -2.59
C ARG A 112 3.81 -0.96 -1.38
N ILE A 113 5.09 -1.27 -1.59
CA ILE A 113 6.04 -1.51 -0.49
C ILE A 113 6.17 -0.25 0.38
N LEU A 114 6.37 0.93 -0.23
CA LEU A 114 6.48 2.19 0.51
C LEU A 114 5.21 2.53 1.29
N LEU A 115 4.03 2.30 0.69
CA LEU A 115 2.75 2.49 1.38
C LEU A 115 2.53 1.47 2.51
N VAL A 116 3.00 0.23 2.37
CA VAL A 116 2.97 -0.76 3.46
C VAL A 116 3.89 -0.34 4.60
N ILE A 117 5.07 0.19 4.30
CA ILE A 117 5.98 0.73 5.32
C ILE A 117 5.33 1.92 6.04
N SER A 118 4.66 2.81 5.31
CA SER A 118 3.89 3.92 5.87
C SER A 118 2.75 3.44 6.79
N ALA A 119 2.03 2.39 6.41
CA ALA A 119 1.04 1.75 7.26
C ALA A 119 1.64 1.20 8.57
N GLY A 120 2.86 0.66 8.52
CA GLY A 120 3.64 0.30 9.72
C GLY A 120 4.02 1.52 10.57
N GLY A 121 4.34 2.65 9.93
CA GLY A 121 4.58 3.92 10.61
C GLY A 121 3.39 4.40 11.44
N TRP A 122 2.16 4.28 10.91
CA TRP A 122 0.92 4.58 11.65
C TRP A 122 0.75 3.72 12.90
N VAL A 123 1.07 2.42 12.80
CA VAL A 123 1.06 1.53 13.97
C VAL A 123 2.12 1.96 14.98
N LEU A 124 3.32 2.31 14.51
CA LEU A 124 4.42 2.72 15.37
C LEU A 124 4.09 3.98 16.17
N VAL A 125 3.58 5.04 15.53
CA VAL A 125 3.21 6.28 16.24
C VAL A 125 2.03 6.09 17.20
N GLY A 126 1.15 5.12 16.94
CA GLY A 126 0.07 4.75 17.85
C GLY A 126 0.55 3.97 19.07
N VAL A 127 1.63 3.18 18.95
CA VAL A 127 2.21 2.41 20.08
C VAL A 127 3.22 3.24 20.86
N VAL A 128 3.86 4.21 20.21
CA VAL A 128 4.94 5.02 20.78
C VAL A 128 4.54 6.50 20.70
N PRO A 129 3.84 7.03 21.72
CA PRO A 129 3.50 8.44 21.80
C PRO A 129 4.73 9.34 21.77
N ALA A 130 4.60 10.54 21.20
CA ALA A 130 5.71 11.45 21.00
C ALA A 130 6.36 11.85 22.34
N ASP A 131 5.55 12.04 23.38
CA ASP A 131 5.99 12.43 24.72
C ASP A 131 6.60 11.29 25.56
N VAL A 132 6.66 10.08 25.03
CA VAL A 132 7.30 8.91 25.65
C VAL A 132 8.67 8.62 25.02
N ASP A 133 8.72 8.53 23.69
CA ASP A 133 9.97 8.37 22.93
C ASP A 133 9.86 9.14 21.61
N GLU A 134 10.35 10.37 21.64
CA GLU A 134 10.28 11.29 20.50
C GLU A 134 11.04 10.74 19.29
N ASN A 135 12.21 10.12 19.49
CA ASN A 135 13.04 9.64 18.38
C ASN A 135 12.31 8.54 17.61
N LEU A 136 11.74 7.58 18.33
CA LEU A 136 11.02 6.48 17.71
C LEU A 136 9.68 6.95 17.10
N HIS A 137 9.01 7.92 17.73
CA HIS A 137 7.84 8.56 17.14
C HIS A 137 8.18 9.30 15.83
N VAL A 138 9.28 10.06 15.79
CA VAL A 138 9.77 10.73 14.58
C VAL A 138 10.13 9.74 13.48
N VAL A 139 10.71 8.57 13.82
CA VAL A 139 10.88 7.48 12.85
C VAL A 139 9.52 7.08 12.26
N GLY A 140 8.51 6.83 13.10
CA GLY A 140 7.15 6.54 12.64
C GLY A 140 6.59 7.62 11.72
N ALA A 141 6.73 8.88 12.10
CA ALA A 141 6.33 10.04 11.30
C ALA A 141 7.05 10.09 9.94
N LEU A 142 8.35 9.78 9.88
CA LEU A 142 9.13 9.70 8.62
C LEU A 142 8.67 8.54 7.73
N LEU A 143 8.26 7.40 8.30
CA LEU A 143 7.67 6.31 7.52
C LEU A 143 6.32 6.74 6.92
N ILE A 144 5.49 7.43 7.70
CA ILE A 144 4.18 7.94 7.27
C ILE A 144 4.34 9.00 6.18
N MET A 145 4.98 10.12 6.52
CA MET A 145 5.00 11.35 5.73
C MET A 145 6.19 11.43 4.77
N GLY A 146 7.27 10.70 5.01
CA GLY A 146 8.40 10.61 4.08
C GLY A 146 8.17 9.50 3.06
N LEU A 147 8.26 8.25 3.53
CA LEU A 147 8.16 7.08 2.65
C LEU A 147 6.75 6.89 2.07
N GLY A 148 5.69 7.11 2.84
CA GLY A 148 4.31 7.04 2.34
C GLY A 148 4.04 8.03 1.21
N ASN A 149 4.47 9.29 1.37
CA ASN A 149 4.32 10.31 0.33
C ASN A 149 5.19 10.03 -0.90
N LEU A 150 6.39 9.44 -0.73
CA LEU A 150 7.18 8.96 -1.86
C LEU A 150 6.49 7.78 -2.58
N GLY A 151 5.86 6.86 -1.83
CA GLY A 151 5.05 5.77 -2.37
C GLY A 151 3.85 6.28 -3.18
N LEU A 152 3.21 7.34 -2.69
CA LEU A 152 2.14 8.05 -3.38
C LEU A 152 2.64 8.72 -4.67
N LEU A 153 3.79 9.40 -4.62
CA LEU A 153 4.44 9.99 -5.79
C LEU A 153 4.72 8.94 -6.87
N LEU A 154 5.34 7.81 -6.49
CA LEU A 154 5.55 6.68 -7.39
C LEU A 154 4.25 6.13 -7.97
N THR A 155 3.17 6.13 -7.17
CA THR A 155 1.85 5.64 -7.63
C THR A 155 1.33 6.46 -8.80
N GLY A 156 1.63 7.76 -8.86
CA GLY A 156 1.31 8.64 -9.99
C GLY A 156 1.99 8.27 -11.32
N PHE A 157 2.99 7.38 -11.27
CA PHE A 157 3.67 6.82 -12.44
C PHE A 157 3.29 5.36 -12.74
N SER A 158 2.24 4.84 -12.08
CA SER A 158 1.68 3.53 -12.39
C SER A 158 1.27 3.42 -13.87
N PRO A 159 1.33 2.21 -14.47
CA PRO A 159 0.96 1.98 -15.86
C PRO A 159 -0.39 2.61 -16.23
N ARG A 160 -0.47 3.34 -17.35
CA ARG A 160 -1.70 4.05 -17.78
C ARG A 160 -2.92 3.13 -17.99
N GLY A 161 -2.69 1.84 -18.22
CA GLY A 161 -3.75 0.83 -18.33
C GLY A 161 -4.32 0.35 -16.98
N SER A 162 -3.70 0.71 -15.85
CA SER A 162 -4.23 0.40 -14.52
C SER A 162 -5.23 1.48 -14.06
N LEU A 163 -6.07 1.12 -13.09
CA LEU A 163 -7.05 2.07 -12.54
C LEU A 163 -6.37 3.32 -11.98
N PHE A 164 -5.27 3.14 -11.24
CA PHE A 164 -4.57 4.26 -10.61
C PHE A 164 -3.73 5.06 -11.59
N GLY A 165 -3.18 4.41 -12.63
CA GLY A 165 -2.52 5.12 -13.73
C GLY A 165 -3.48 6.01 -14.52
N GLY A 166 -4.77 5.66 -14.59
CA GLY A 166 -5.83 6.49 -15.15
C GLY A 166 -6.15 7.76 -14.33
N LEU A 167 -5.87 7.74 -13.03
CA LEU A 167 -6.09 8.87 -12.10
C LEU A 167 -4.80 9.62 -11.75
N ARG A 168 -3.76 9.48 -12.58
CA ARG A 168 -2.42 10.00 -12.29
C ARG A 168 -2.35 11.49 -11.99
N SER A 169 -3.15 12.33 -12.65
CA SER A 169 -3.09 13.77 -12.43
C SER A 169 -3.52 14.11 -11.02
N VAL A 170 -4.60 13.49 -10.53
CA VAL A 170 -5.06 13.62 -9.15
C VAL A 170 -3.99 13.11 -8.18
N THR A 171 -3.44 11.92 -8.44
CA THR A 171 -2.39 11.32 -7.61
C THR A 171 -1.14 12.20 -7.52
N LEU A 172 -0.64 12.71 -8.65
CA LEU A 172 0.58 13.53 -8.69
C LEU A 172 0.35 14.90 -8.05
N SER A 173 -0.81 15.54 -8.25
CA SER A 173 -1.13 16.80 -7.58
C SER A 173 -1.13 16.65 -6.07
N ILE A 174 -1.78 15.61 -5.55
CA ILE A 174 -1.77 15.34 -4.10
C ILE A 174 -0.36 15.01 -3.63
N ALA A 175 0.37 14.15 -4.34
CA ALA A 175 1.73 13.75 -3.96
C ALA A 175 2.70 14.92 -3.87
N VAL A 176 2.66 15.88 -4.80
CA VAL A 176 3.53 17.06 -4.77
C VAL A 176 3.21 17.91 -3.53
N VAL A 177 1.93 18.12 -3.23
CA VAL A 177 1.50 18.87 -2.06
C VAL A 177 1.97 18.20 -0.77
N THR A 178 1.81 16.87 -0.65
CA THR A 178 2.18 16.17 0.58
C THR A 178 3.69 16.04 0.78
N VAL A 179 4.46 15.79 -0.29
CA VAL A 179 5.93 15.77 -0.23
C VAL A 179 6.46 17.14 0.17
N PHE A 180 5.91 18.22 -0.41
CA PHE A 180 6.32 19.57 -0.06
C PHE A 180 5.97 19.92 1.38
N ALA A 181 4.75 19.63 1.83
CA ALA A 181 4.34 19.84 3.22
C ALA A 181 5.19 19.02 4.21
N ALA A 182 5.52 17.77 3.88
CA ALA A 182 6.40 16.93 4.72
C ALA A 182 7.81 17.54 4.82
N TRP A 183 8.38 18.00 3.70
CA TRP A 183 9.67 18.69 3.71
C TRP A 183 9.64 19.95 4.58
N MET A 184 8.60 20.78 4.45
CA MET A 184 8.43 21.97 5.28
C MET A 184 8.26 21.61 6.76
N PHE A 185 7.46 20.59 7.07
CA PHE A 185 7.22 20.12 8.44
C PHE A 185 8.52 19.63 9.08
N PHE A 186 9.24 18.70 8.46
CA PHE A 186 10.49 18.20 9.04
C PHE A 186 11.61 19.25 9.04
N GLY A 187 11.60 20.18 8.07
CA GLY A 187 12.53 21.31 8.02
C GLY A 187 12.18 22.45 8.98
N GLN A 188 11.06 22.37 9.70
CA GLN A 188 10.52 23.45 10.54
C GLN A 188 10.38 24.79 9.77
N HIS A 189 10.00 24.71 8.50
CA HIS A 189 9.75 25.86 7.63
C HIS A 189 8.26 26.20 7.63
N ASP A 190 7.79 26.99 8.59
CA ASP A 190 6.39 27.45 8.64
C ASP A 190 6.20 28.72 7.79
N PRO A 191 5.34 28.70 6.75
CA PRO A 191 5.03 29.90 5.96
C PRO A 191 3.98 30.81 6.61
N GLY A 192 3.61 30.55 7.87
CA GLY A 192 2.58 31.29 8.63
C GLY A 192 1.22 30.59 8.64
N ILE A 193 1.16 29.29 8.33
CA ILE A 193 -0.07 28.49 8.42
C ILE A 193 -0.07 27.56 9.63
N GLY A 194 1.03 27.52 10.37
CA GLY A 194 1.22 26.71 11.56
C GLY A 194 1.76 25.32 11.25
N MET A 195 2.61 24.82 12.14
CA MET A 195 3.25 23.50 12.00
C MET A 195 2.25 22.33 12.05
N GLY A 196 1.18 22.47 12.83
CA GLY A 196 0.08 21.52 12.87
C GLY A 196 -0.68 21.44 11.53
N SER A 197 -0.82 22.56 10.80
CA SER A 197 -1.39 22.53 9.44
C SER A 197 -0.47 21.78 8.48
N LEU A 198 0.85 22.00 8.56
CA LEU A 198 1.81 21.31 7.71
C LEU A 198 1.81 19.80 7.97
N GLU A 199 1.76 19.36 9.23
CA GLU A 199 1.63 17.94 9.57
C GLU A 199 0.35 17.33 8.99
N ARG A 200 -0.79 18.04 9.12
CA ARG A 200 -2.07 17.60 8.54
C ARG A 200 -2.02 17.48 7.03
N ILE A 201 -1.42 18.44 6.34
CA ILE A 201 -1.26 18.35 4.88
C ILE A 201 -0.32 17.19 4.53
N ALA A 202 0.76 16.99 5.28
CA ALA A 202 1.73 15.93 5.03
C ALA A 202 1.17 14.52 5.30
N ALA A 203 0.31 14.35 6.31
CA ALA A 203 -0.27 13.06 6.69
C ALA A 203 -1.66 12.82 6.07
N CYS A 204 -2.62 13.72 6.29
CA CYS A 204 -4.04 13.51 5.95
C CYS A 204 -4.35 13.63 4.45
N ALA A 205 -3.47 14.24 3.63
CA ALA A 205 -3.72 14.27 2.19
C ALA A 205 -3.42 12.92 1.51
N LEU A 206 -2.61 12.05 2.11
CA LEU A 206 -2.55 10.63 1.70
C LEU A 206 -3.90 9.94 1.96
N ASP A 207 -4.58 10.26 3.06
CA ASP A 207 -5.93 9.76 3.34
C ASP A 207 -6.98 10.29 2.36
N ALA A 208 -6.88 11.58 1.99
CA ALA A 208 -7.72 12.15 0.95
C ALA A 208 -7.54 11.40 -0.38
N TRP A 209 -6.30 11.12 -0.77
CA TRP A 209 -6.02 10.29 -1.96
C TRP A 209 -6.60 8.87 -1.81
N THR A 210 -6.41 8.25 -0.65
CA THR A 210 -6.89 6.89 -0.34
C THR A 210 -8.41 6.80 -0.47
N LEU A 211 -9.13 7.81 0.00
CA LEU A 211 -10.58 7.92 -0.15
C LEU A 211 -10.98 8.07 -1.63
N VAL A 212 -10.31 8.93 -2.39
CA VAL A 212 -10.57 9.10 -3.84
C VAL A 212 -10.37 7.76 -4.58
N MET A 213 -9.29 7.05 -4.30
CA MET A 213 -9.01 5.75 -4.92
C MET A 213 -10.01 4.67 -4.50
N ALA A 214 -10.41 4.62 -3.23
CA ALA A 214 -11.44 3.71 -2.75
C ALA A 214 -12.77 3.95 -3.48
N LEU A 215 -13.18 5.21 -3.63
CA LEU A 215 -14.39 5.56 -4.37
C LEU A 215 -14.27 5.22 -5.86
N ALA A 216 -13.09 5.38 -6.47
CA ALA A 216 -12.85 4.95 -7.85
C ALA A 216 -12.98 3.42 -8.01
N ILE A 217 -12.48 2.63 -7.06
CA ILE A 217 -12.63 1.17 -7.03
C ILE A 217 -14.10 0.77 -6.94
N LEU A 218 -14.90 1.47 -6.11
CA LEU A 218 -16.32 1.17 -5.93
C LEU A 218 -17.17 1.53 -7.16
N ARG A 219 -16.80 2.60 -7.87
CA ARG A 219 -17.45 3.03 -9.13
C ARG A 219 -17.07 2.16 -10.33
N ALA A 220 -15.92 1.49 -10.29
CA ALA A 220 -15.52 0.54 -11.33
C ALA A 220 -16.49 -0.66 -11.39
N ARG A 221 -16.80 -1.17 -12.59
CA ARG A 221 -17.83 -2.21 -12.80
C ARG A 221 -17.44 -3.50 -12.07
N ARG A 222 -18.41 -4.28 -11.59
CA ARG A 222 -18.11 -5.64 -11.10
C ARG A 222 -17.77 -6.52 -12.29
N PRO A 223 -16.78 -7.45 -12.19
CA PRO A 223 -16.74 -8.58 -13.09
C PRO A 223 -17.98 -9.42 -12.79
N ASP A 224 -18.91 -9.48 -13.74
CA ASP A 224 -20.11 -10.28 -13.60
C ASP A 224 -19.71 -11.74 -13.37
N THR A 225 -19.92 -12.22 -12.15
CA THR A 225 -19.79 -13.65 -11.81
C THR A 225 -20.75 -14.51 -12.64
N ALA A 226 -21.78 -13.89 -13.24
CA ALA A 226 -22.75 -14.50 -14.13
C ALA A 226 -22.14 -15.05 -15.44
N GLY A 227 -21.03 -14.49 -15.94
CA GLY A 227 -20.41 -14.94 -17.21
C GLY A 227 -19.78 -16.32 -17.15
N LYS A 228 -19.37 -16.79 -15.96
CA LYS A 228 -18.83 -18.15 -15.75
C LYS A 228 -19.92 -19.23 -15.71
N MET A 229 -21.15 -18.88 -15.30
CA MET A 229 -22.24 -19.86 -15.24
C MET A 229 -22.83 -20.13 -16.64
N THR A 230 -22.83 -19.12 -17.53
CA THR A 230 -23.33 -19.27 -18.90
C THR A 230 -22.35 -20.06 -19.78
N THR A 231 -21.04 -19.89 -19.60
CA THR A 231 -20.03 -20.70 -20.32
C THR A 231 -20.04 -22.15 -19.86
N LEU A 232 -20.07 -22.43 -18.55
CA LEU A 232 -20.18 -23.80 -18.04
C LEU A 232 -21.49 -24.50 -18.45
N ARG A 233 -22.58 -23.75 -18.64
CA ARG A 233 -23.87 -24.29 -19.12
C ARG A 233 -23.87 -24.52 -20.63
N SER A 234 -23.21 -23.67 -21.41
CA SER A 234 -23.04 -23.84 -22.85
C SER A 234 -22.13 -25.03 -23.18
N ASP A 235 -21.02 -25.18 -22.45
CA ASP A 235 -20.08 -26.29 -22.64
C ASP A 235 -20.72 -27.65 -22.23
N ARG A 236 -21.56 -27.67 -21.19
CA ARG A 236 -22.36 -28.85 -20.83
C ARG A 236 -23.50 -29.15 -21.81
N ALA A 237 -24.06 -28.14 -22.47
CA ALA A 237 -25.09 -28.34 -23.48
C ALA A 237 -24.50 -28.88 -24.79
N GLY A 238 -23.32 -28.39 -25.19
CA GLY A 238 -22.55 -28.91 -26.34
C GLY A 238 -22.04 -30.33 -26.14
N ALA A 239 -21.52 -30.66 -24.94
CA ALA A 239 -21.09 -32.02 -24.63
C ALA A 239 -22.25 -33.04 -24.65
N ARG A 240 -23.48 -32.63 -24.32
CA ARG A 240 -24.67 -33.50 -24.39
C ARG A 240 -25.19 -33.73 -25.80
N SER A 241 -24.93 -32.82 -26.75
CA SER A 241 -25.32 -33.01 -28.15
C SER A 241 -24.38 -33.95 -28.89
N ASP A 242 -23.11 -34.01 -28.50
CA ASP A 242 -22.11 -34.85 -29.16
C ASP A 242 -22.25 -36.35 -28.78
N ASP A 243 -22.68 -36.63 -27.55
CA ASP A 243 -23.00 -38.01 -27.11
C ASP A 243 -24.29 -38.58 -27.75
N ALA A 244 -25.16 -37.73 -28.29
CA ALA A 244 -26.40 -38.14 -28.95
C ALA A 244 -26.23 -38.45 -30.46
N LEU A 245 -25.05 -38.15 -31.03
CA LEU A 245 -24.75 -38.34 -32.46
C LEU A 245 -23.92 -39.60 -32.77
N LEU A 246 -23.54 -40.37 -31.75
CA LEU A 246 -22.91 -41.68 -31.91
C LEU A 246 -23.94 -42.80 -31.72
N GLY A 247 -24.72 -43.07 -32.78
CA GLY A 247 -25.53 -44.27 -32.88
C GLY A 247 -24.67 -45.54 -32.98
N PRO A 248 -25.18 -46.73 -32.59
CA PRO A 248 -24.40 -47.95 -32.56
C PRO A 248 -24.24 -48.53 -33.97
N SER A 249 -23.05 -48.40 -34.57
CA SER A 249 -22.70 -49.09 -35.81
C SER A 249 -22.00 -50.43 -35.52
N THR A 250 -22.73 -51.50 -35.78
CA THR A 250 -22.29 -52.90 -35.90
C THR A 250 -21.51 -53.17 -37.19
N GLN A 251 -20.34 -53.85 -37.11
CA GLN A 251 -19.79 -54.83 -38.09
C GLN A 251 -18.40 -55.30 -37.63
N ARG A 252 -18.17 -56.56 -37.18
CA ARG A 252 -17.94 -57.84 -37.89
C ARG A 252 -16.71 -57.93 -38.84
N GLN A 253 -15.66 -58.60 -38.33
CA GLN A 253 -14.90 -59.77 -38.85
C GLN A 253 -14.17 -59.79 -40.21
N GLY A 254 -12.89 -60.25 -40.17
CA GLY A 254 -12.18 -61.04 -41.20
C GLY A 254 -11.06 -60.28 -41.93
N ASP A 255 -9.78 -60.44 -41.62
CA ASP A 255 -8.80 -61.53 -41.92
C ASP A 255 -7.79 -61.08 -43.01
N GLY A 256 -6.50 -61.41 -42.84
CA GLY A 256 -5.43 -61.10 -43.80
C GLY A 256 -4.14 -60.51 -43.21
N ARG A 257 -3.17 -61.37 -42.87
CA ARG A 257 -1.72 -61.07 -42.74
C ARG A 257 -0.99 -61.51 -44.03
N PRO A 258 0.34 -61.27 -44.21
CA PRO A 258 1.23 -60.18 -43.78
C PRO A 258 2.08 -59.64 -44.98
N LEU A 259 2.99 -58.68 -44.75
CA LEU A 259 4.43 -58.70 -45.19
C LEU A 259 5.08 -57.30 -45.07
N PHE A 260 6.32 -57.30 -44.54
CA PHE A 260 7.42 -56.31 -44.72
C PHE A 260 7.20 -54.88 -44.13
N GLU A 261 8.15 -54.18 -43.49
CA GLU A 261 9.61 -54.29 -43.39
C GLU A 261 10.16 -53.41 -42.21
N LYS A 262 11.18 -53.95 -41.53
CA LYS A 262 12.33 -53.32 -40.79
C LYS A 262 12.20 -51.92 -40.15
N ARG A 263 12.46 -51.86 -38.83
CA ARG A 263 13.71 -51.38 -38.15
C ARG A 263 13.66 -49.86 -37.89
N VAL A 264 13.89 -49.29 -36.70
CA VAL A 264 15.03 -49.38 -35.78
C VAL A 264 14.58 -48.93 -34.38
N SER A 265 15.07 -49.64 -33.38
CA SER A 265 15.06 -49.37 -31.93
C SER A 265 16.06 -48.29 -31.50
N VAL A 266 15.71 -47.40 -30.56
CA VAL A 266 16.62 -46.98 -29.46
C VAL A 266 15.83 -46.52 -28.22
N THR A 267 16.05 -47.21 -27.12
CA THR A 267 16.03 -46.74 -25.71
C THR A 267 17.25 -47.40 -25.04
N PRO A 268 17.67 -47.09 -23.79
CA PRO A 268 17.54 -45.89 -22.94
C PRO A 268 18.92 -45.45 -22.37
N SER A 269 19.02 -44.39 -21.55
CA SER A 269 19.94 -44.43 -20.40
C SER A 269 19.64 -43.37 -19.33
N ARG A 270 19.75 -43.80 -18.07
CA ARG A 270 19.83 -43.02 -16.83
C ARG A 270 21.30 -42.78 -16.48
N ALA A 271 21.64 -41.59 -15.96
CA ALA A 271 22.68 -41.31 -14.94
C ALA A 271 22.62 -39.78 -14.65
N ARG A 272 22.39 -39.22 -13.46
CA ARG A 272 22.85 -39.44 -12.07
C ARG A 272 24.32 -39.04 -11.83
N TRP A 273 24.59 -37.77 -11.52
CA TRP A 273 25.74 -37.21 -10.76
C TRP A 273 25.23 -35.88 -10.14
N ALA A 274 25.08 -35.67 -8.83
CA ALA A 274 25.99 -35.73 -7.67
C ALA A 274 27.06 -34.62 -7.66
N SER A 275 26.77 -33.59 -6.83
CA SER A 275 27.64 -32.86 -5.89
C SER A 275 29.07 -32.47 -6.30
N ARG A 276 29.38 -31.17 -6.21
CA ARG A 276 30.65 -30.67 -5.62
C ARG A 276 30.38 -29.37 -4.85
N ALA A 277 30.41 -29.49 -3.53
CA ALA A 277 30.94 -28.44 -2.66
C ALA A 277 32.45 -28.66 -2.59
N ASP A 278 33.24 -27.60 -2.65
CA ASP A 278 34.39 -27.47 -1.75
C ASP A 278 34.89 -26.03 -1.69
N SER A 279 35.30 -25.74 -0.46
CA SER A 279 35.70 -24.49 0.17
C SER A 279 37.15 -24.08 -0.07
N SER A 280 37.42 -22.80 0.20
CA SER A 280 38.61 -22.19 0.84
C SER A 280 39.01 -20.90 0.10
N SER A 281 39.58 -19.85 0.67
CA SER A 281 39.70 -19.31 2.04
C SER A 281 40.41 -17.95 1.91
N ALA A 282 40.39 -17.17 3.00
CA ALA A 282 41.31 -16.07 3.34
C ALA A 282 41.05 -14.68 2.71
N ALA A 283 40.58 -13.74 3.56
CA ALA A 283 41.43 -12.66 4.04
C ALA A 283 40.74 -11.92 5.20
N SER A 284 41.53 -11.72 6.25
CA SER A 284 41.25 -11.14 7.55
C SER A 284 41.26 -9.59 7.57
N SER A 285 40.36 -9.04 8.40
CA SER A 285 40.29 -7.73 9.10
C SER A 285 41.63 -7.01 9.41
N PRO A 286 41.67 -5.68 9.71
CA PRO A 286 40.82 -5.06 10.76
C PRO A 286 40.37 -3.60 10.61
N ALA A 287 39.45 -3.25 11.51
CA ALA A 287 39.02 -1.90 11.88
C ALA A 287 39.95 -1.29 12.96
N ALA A 288 40.16 0.02 12.90
CA ALA A 288 40.48 0.91 14.03
C ALA A 288 40.11 2.34 13.58
N ALA A 289 39.03 2.93 14.11
CA ALA A 289 39.01 3.78 15.30
C ALA A 289 39.85 5.08 15.15
N ALA A 290 39.18 6.18 14.83
CA ALA A 290 39.65 7.53 15.15
C ALA A 290 38.44 8.42 15.49
N ALA A 291 38.47 8.92 16.71
CA ALA A 291 37.51 9.83 17.31
C ALA A 291 37.60 11.24 16.72
N GLN A 292 36.49 11.96 16.68
CA GLN A 292 36.50 13.42 16.81
C GLN A 292 35.21 13.91 17.46
N ARG A 293 35.34 14.21 18.75
CA ARG A 293 34.49 15.14 19.48
C ARG A 293 34.65 16.52 18.84
N VAL A 294 33.55 17.16 18.45
CA VAL A 294 33.53 18.61 18.26
C VAL A 294 32.85 19.20 19.48
N VAL A 295 33.69 19.66 20.41
CA VAL A 295 33.36 20.66 21.41
C VAL A 295 33.66 22.02 20.76
N LEU A 296 32.70 22.94 20.74
CA LEU A 296 32.97 24.36 20.59
C LEU A 296 32.12 25.16 21.60
N PRO A 297 32.62 26.31 22.08
CA PRO A 297 32.49 26.72 23.47
C PRO A 297 31.53 27.88 23.68
N CYS A 298 30.98 27.95 24.89
CA CYS A 298 30.56 29.20 25.51
C CYS A 298 31.75 30.16 25.60
N LEU A 299 31.59 31.38 25.08
CA LEU A 299 32.35 32.55 25.53
C LEU A 299 31.46 33.80 25.44
N ARG A 300 31.14 34.32 26.63
CA ARG A 300 30.88 35.72 27.04
C ARG A 300 29.70 36.48 26.45
#